data_AF-A0A379WM07-F1
#
_entry.id   AF-A0A379WM07-F1
#
_cell.length_a   1.000
_cell.length_b   1.000
_cell.length_c   1.000
_cell.angle_alpha   90.00
_cell.angle_beta   90.00
_cell.angle_gamma   90.00
#
_symmetry.space_group_name_H-M   'P 1'
#
loop_
_entity.id
_entity.type
_entity.pdbx_description
1 polymer ?
#
loop_
_entity_poly.entity_id
_entity_poly.type
_entity_poly.pdbx_seq_one_letter_code
_entity_poly.pdbx_strand_id
1 'polypeptide(L)' 'MGLRKLFVLTTRSIHWFQERGFTPVDIELLPESKKKMYNYQRRSKVLMADLG' A
#
# COMPACT_ATOMS: atom_id res chain seq x y z
N MET A 1 -18.56 6.88 9.00
CA MET A 1 -17.70 7.24 7.85
C MET A 1 -16.57 6.22 7.80
N GLY A 2 -16.64 5.27 6.87
CA GLY A 2 -15.76 4.10 6.80
C GLY A 2 -14.42 4.37 6.12
N LEU A 3 -13.50 3.41 6.25
CA LEU A 3 -12.24 3.37 5.52
C LEU A 3 -12.51 3.28 4.02
N ARG A 4 -12.08 4.29 3.26
CA ARG A 4 -12.26 4.33 1.80
C ARG A 4 -11.11 3.66 1.04
N LYS A 5 -9.94 3.54 1.66
CA LYS A 5 -8.72 3.06 1.00
C LYS A 5 -7.91 2.20 1.97
N LEU A 6 -7.43 1.06 1.47
CA LEU A 6 -6.55 0.15 2.18
C LEU A 6 -5.15 0.21 1.58
N PHE A 7 -4.14 0.40 2.42
CA PHE A 7 -2.73 0.34 2.01
C PHE A 7 -2.08 -0.92 2.57
N VAL A 8 -1.39 -1.66 1.71
CA VAL A 8 -0.66 -2.90 2.06
C VAL A 8 0.78 -2.74 1.64
N LEU A 9 1.69 -3.20 2.50
CA LEU A 9 3.12 -3.20 2.23
C LEU A 9 3.59 -4.65 2.16
N THR A 10 4.06 -5.08 1.01
CA THR A 10 4.57 -6.44 0.83
C THR A 10 5.85 -6.45 -0.01
N THR A 11 6.76 -7.36 0.33
CA THR A 11 7.98 -7.62 -0.45
C THR A 11 7.82 -8.82 -1.38
N ARG A 12 6.77 -9.64 -1.18
CA ARG A 12 6.48 -10.85 -1.96
C ARG A 12 4.98 -10.90 -2.30
N SER A 13 4.60 -11.62 -3.35
CA SER A 13 3.19 -11.82 -3.73
C SER A 13 2.42 -10.57 -4.20
N ILE A 14 3.10 -9.62 -4.85
CA ILE A 14 2.46 -8.44 -5.47
C ILE A 14 1.36 -8.86 -6.45
N HIS A 15 1.63 -9.87 -7.27
CA HIS A 15 0.70 -10.35 -8.30
C HIS A 15 -0.64 -10.79 -7.71
N TRP A 16 -0.62 -11.53 -6.59
CA TRP A 16 -1.83 -11.95 -5.88
C TRP A 16 -2.69 -10.76 -5.41
N PHE A 17 -2.05 -9.68 -4.94
CA PHE A 17 -2.75 -8.46 -4.57
C PHE A 17 -3.33 -7.74 -5.79
N GLN A 18 -2.61 -7.72 -6.92
CA GLN A 18 -3.12 -7.15 -8.16
C GLN A 18 -4.39 -7.85 -8.65
N GLU A 19 -4.45 -9.17 -8.58
CA GLU A 19 -5.66 -9.93 -8.92
C GLU A 19 -6.83 -9.66 -7.97
N ARG A 20 -6.55 -9.28 -6.72
CA ARG A 20 -7.55 -8.86 -5.73
C ARG A 20 -8.02 -7.41 -5.92
N GLY A 21 -7.54 -6.71 -6.95
CA GLY A 21 -7.88 -5.31 -7.22
C GLY A 21 -6.97 -4.30 -6.52
N PHE A 22 -5.84 -4.72 -5.95
CA PHE A 22 -4.86 -3.77 -5.43
C PHE A 22 -3.97 -3.24 -6.55
N THR A 23 -3.70 -1.94 -6.51
CA THR A 23 -2.81 -1.27 -7.46
C THR A 23 -1.49 -0.94 -6.79
N PRO A 24 -0.34 -1.21 -7.42
CA PRO A 24 0.94 -0.77 -6.89
C PRO A 24 0.98 0.76 -6.90
N VAL A 25 1.27 1.35 -5.75
CA VAL A 25 1.36 2.80 -5.58
C VAL A 25 2.73 3.15 -5.02
N ASP A 26 3.13 4.41 -5.24
CA ASP A 26 4.36 4.89 -4.65
C ASP A 26 4.21 5.15 -3.15
N ILE A 27 5.33 5.08 -2.42
CA ILE A 27 5.39 5.46 -1.00
C ILE A 27 4.95 6.91 -0.79
N GLU A 28 5.10 7.75 -1.81
CA GLU A 28 4.70 9.14 -1.79
C GLU A 28 3.19 9.36 -1.67
N LEU A 29 2.37 8.38 -2.08
CA LEU A 29 0.91 8.41 -1.94
C LEU A 29 0.42 8.06 -0.54
N LEU A 30 1.30 7.58 0.34
CA LEU A 30 0.92 7.32 1.73
C LEU A 30 0.72 8.65 2.48
N PRO A 31 -0.26 8.69 3.40
CA PRO A 31 -0.40 9.83 4.29
C PRO A 31 0.89 10.01 5.12
N GLU A 32 1.27 11.27 5.37
CA GLU A 32 2.54 11.62 6.01
C GLU A 32 2.81 10.86 7.32
N SER A 33 1.78 10.61 8.12
CA SER A 33 1.87 9.83 9.35
C SER A 33 2.36 8.39 9.12
N LYS A 34 1.93 7.76 8.02
CA LYS A 34 2.37 6.42 7.61
C LYS A 34 3.74 6.47 6.91
N LYS A 35 4.01 7.53 6.12
CA LYS A 35 5.30 7.75 5.45
C LYS A 35 6.43 7.91 6.47
N LYS A 36 6.20 8.61 7.59
CA LYS A 36 7.17 8.72 8.70
C LYS A 36 7.44 7.40 9.42
N MET A 37 6.43 6.54 9.55
CA MET A 37 6.59 5.19 10.09
C MET A 37 7.17 4.19 9.08
N TYR A 38 7.25 4.56 7.81
CA TYR A 38 7.72 3.66 6.79
C TYR A 38 9.24 3.48 6.87
N ASN A 39 9.65 2.23 7.04
CA ASN A 39 11.06 1.90 7.12
C ASN A 39 11.63 1.67 5.70
N TYR A 40 12.20 2.72 5.13
CA TYR A 40 12.82 2.72 3.79
C TYR A 40 13.88 1.61 3.61
N GLN A 41 14.51 1.13 4.70
CA GLN A 41 15.48 0.03 4.66
C GLN A 41 14.89 -1.29 4.17
N ARG A 42 13.58 -1.51 4.37
CA ARG A 42 12.91 -2.77 3.96
C ARG A 42 12.49 -2.80 2.49
N ARG A 43 12.61 -1.68 1.75
CA ARG A 43 12.22 -1.54 0.32
C ARG A 43 10.94 -2.31 -0.05
N SER A 44 9.93 -2.29 0.82
CA SER A 44 8.65 -2.96 0.58
C SER A 44 7.88 -2.24 -0.53
N LYS A 45 7.18 -2.98 -1.40
CA LYS A 45 6.29 -2.34 -2.37
C LYS A 45 4.98 -1.99 -1.68
N VAL A 46 4.45 -0.80 -1.98
CA VAL A 46 3.15 -0.37 -1.48
C VAL A 46 2.08 -0.68 -2.51
N LEU A 47 0.97 -1.19 -2.03
CA LEU A 47 -0.22 -1.52 -2.79
C LEU A 47 -1.41 -0.81 -2.16
N MET A 48 -2.32 -0.31 -2.99
CA MET A 48 -3.54 0.37 -2.55
C MET A 48 -4.76 -0.32 -3.17
N ALA A 49 -5.76 -0.60 -2.34
CA ALA A 49 -7.10 -0.95 -2.80
C ALA A 49 -8.10 0.13 -2.37
N ASP A 50 -9.07 0.38 -3.22
CA ASP A 50 -10.22 1.22 -2.90
C ASP A 50 -11.31 0.33 -2.29
N LEU A 51 -11.87 0.73 -1.15
CA LEU A 51 -12.90 0.03 -0.38
C LEU A 51 -14.28 0.65 -0.63
N GLY A 52 -14.55 1.01 -1.90
CA GLY A 52 -15.79 1.67 -2.34
C GLY A 52 -17.06 1.08 -1.77
#